data_AF-A0A6B0Y8K4-F1
#
_entry.id   AF-A0A6B0Y8K4-F1
#
_cell.length_a   1.000
_cell.length_b   1.000
_cell.length_c   1.000
_cell.angle_alpha   90.00
_cell.angle_beta   90.00
_cell.angle_gamma   90.00
#
_symmetry.space_group_name_H-M   'P 1'
#
loop_
_entity.id
_entity.type
_entity.pdbx_description
1 polymer ?
#
loop_
_entity_poly.entity_id
_entity_poly.type
_entity_poly.pdbx_seq_one_letter_code
_entity_poly.pdbx_strand_id
1 'polypeptide(L)'
;MVGIDWQSYKALCDRPDVLSRWMLEETATLLPGETRTALMTILSSAPFPKPDDHKGGEATDMFNVDLPPDVLRSIVEVVLDAAERGLRTPRSSKIAGFATAWRELQDAQAASRV
;
A
#
# COMPACT_ATOMS: atom_id res chain seq x y z
N MET A 1 4.72 -18.34 19.86
CA MET A 1 5.02 -17.41 18.75
C MET A 1 5.28 -16.08 19.41
N VAL A 2 6.49 -15.54 19.33
CA VAL A 2 6.79 -14.23 19.93
C VAL A 2 6.26 -13.20 18.94
N GLY A 3 5.22 -12.45 19.32
CA GLY A 3 4.71 -11.34 18.51
C GLY A 3 5.79 -10.28 18.29
N ILE A 4 5.63 -9.47 17.24
CA ILE A 4 6.52 -8.32 16.99
C ILE A 4 6.32 -7.27 18.09
N ASP A 5 7.41 -6.67 18.59
CA ASP A 5 7.30 -5.58 19.54
C ASP A 5 6.91 -4.26 18.84
N TRP A 6 6.47 -3.27 19.63
CA TRP A 6 5.99 -1.99 19.10
C TRP A 6 7.04 -1.19 18.33
N GLN A 7 8.31 -1.24 18.73
CA GLN A 7 9.35 -0.49 18.05
C GLN A 7 9.62 -1.10 16.68
N SER A 8 9.73 -2.44 16.61
CA SER A 8 9.89 -3.17 15.36
C SER A 8 8.68 -2.99 14.44
N TYR A 9 7.46 -3.02 14.97
CA TYR A 9 6.24 -2.78 14.18
C TYR A 9 6.17 -1.35 13.62
N LYS A 10 6.56 -0.33 14.39
CA LYS A 10 6.60 1.05 13.88
C LYS A 10 7.63 1.21 12.77
N ALA A 11 8.85 0.71 12.99
CA ALA A 11 9.90 0.75 11.97
C ALA A 11 9.49 0.01 10.68
N LEU A 12 8.70 -1.06 10.80
CA LEU A 12 8.10 -1.74 9.66
C LEU A 12 7.09 -0.85 8.94
N CYS A 13 6.16 -0.22 9.66
CA CYS A 13 5.15 0.68 9.10
C CYS A 13 5.72 1.93 8.43
N ASP A 14 6.92 2.37 8.83
CA ASP A 14 7.61 3.53 8.27
C ASP A 14 8.32 3.21 6.94
N ARG A 15 8.37 1.93 6.54
CA ARG A 15 8.98 1.53 5.26
C ARG A 15 8.09 1.87 4.07
N PRO A 16 8.66 2.38 2.95
CA PRO A 16 7.89 2.74 1.76
C PRO A 16 7.26 1.53 1.05
N ASP A 17 7.85 0.34 1.20
CA ASP A 17 7.34 -0.93 0.65
C ASP A 17 6.34 -1.64 1.57
N VAL A 18 5.89 -0.98 2.62
CA VAL A 18 4.89 -1.51 3.54
C VAL A 18 3.64 -0.63 3.51
N LEU A 19 2.57 -1.14 2.92
CA LEU A 19 1.30 -0.42 2.78
C LEU A 19 0.17 -1.13 3.52
N SER A 20 -0.78 -0.34 4.03
CA SER A 20 -1.96 -0.86 4.75
C SER A 20 -2.98 -1.50 3.82
N ARG A 21 -3.73 -2.49 4.33
CA ARG A 21 -4.90 -3.10 3.68
C ARG A 21 -5.84 -2.03 3.14
N TRP A 22 -6.16 -1.05 3.98
CA TRP A 22 -7.05 0.04 3.61
C TRP A 22 -6.55 0.78 2.36
N MET A 23 -5.28 1.19 2.33
CA MET A 23 -4.73 1.89 1.18
C MET A 23 -4.74 1.02 -0.10
N LEU A 24 -4.39 -0.27 0.02
CA LEU A 24 -4.40 -1.20 -1.10
C LEU A 24 -5.83 -1.41 -1.65
N GLU A 25 -6.81 -1.61 -0.77
CA GLU A 25 -8.21 -1.76 -1.15
C GLU A 25 -8.76 -0.51 -1.83
N GLU A 26 -8.52 0.67 -1.25
CA GLU A 26 -8.98 1.93 -1.84
C GLU A 26 -8.30 2.19 -3.19
N THR A 27 -7.00 1.97 -3.30
CA THR A 27 -6.26 2.08 -4.58
C THR A 27 -6.85 1.14 -5.62
N ALA A 28 -7.17 -0.10 -5.24
CA ALA A 28 -7.74 -1.08 -6.16
C ALA A 28 -9.13 -0.71 -6.69
N THR A 29 -9.84 0.24 -6.06
CA THR A 29 -11.11 0.77 -6.60
C THR A 29 -10.89 1.73 -7.79
N LEU A 30 -9.68 2.29 -7.92
CA LEU A 30 -9.30 3.19 -9.00
C LEU A 30 -8.71 2.44 -10.21
N LEU A 31 -8.27 1.20 -10.00
CA LEU A 31 -7.50 0.44 -10.98
C LEU A 31 -8.39 -0.50 -11.80
N PRO A 32 -8.19 -0.57 -13.13
CA PRO A 32 -8.77 -1.61 -13.96
C PRO A 32 -7.86 -2.84 -14.07
N GLY A 33 -8.44 -3.96 -14.53
CA GLY A 33 -7.71 -5.08 -15.14
C GLY A 33 -6.57 -5.68 -14.31
N GLU A 34 -5.42 -5.89 -14.96
CA GLU A 34 -4.26 -6.59 -14.42
C GLU A 34 -3.64 -5.88 -13.21
N THR A 35 -3.56 -4.55 -13.23
CA THR A 35 -3.03 -3.75 -12.13
C THR A 35 -3.86 -3.92 -10.86
N ARG A 36 -5.19 -4.02 -10.99
CA ARG A 36 -6.09 -4.35 -9.87
C ARG A 36 -5.84 -5.77 -9.37
N THR A 37 -5.68 -6.73 -10.28
CA THR A 37 -5.42 -8.14 -9.93
C THR A 37 -4.12 -8.27 -9.12
N ALA A 38 -3.06 -7.55 -9.49
CA ALA A 38 -1.80 -7.55 -8.75
C ALA A 38 -1.99 -7.12 -7.28
N LEU A 39 -2.78 -6.06 -7.02
CA LEU A 39 -3.09 -5.65 -5.65
C LEU A 39 -3.94 -6.69 -4.90
N MET A 40 -4.89 -7.34 -5.58
CA MET A 40 -5.69 -8.40 -4.97
C MET A 40 -4.85 -9.62 -4.60
N THR A 41 -3.81 -9.95 -5.37
CA THR A 41 -2.86 -11.00 -5.03
C THR A 41 -2.10 -10.66 -3.75
N ILE A 42 -1.62 -9.42 -3.59
CA ILE A 42 -0.98 -8.97 -2.35
C ILE A 42 -1.96 -9.07 -1.17
N LEU A 43 -3.20 -8.59 -1.34
CA LEU A 43 -4.24 -8.64 -0.30
C LEU A 43 -4.67 -10.05 0.11
N SER A 44 -4.40 -11.04 -0.74
CA SER A 44 -4.66 -12.47 -0.47
C SER A 44 -3.49 -13.14 0.25
N SER A 45 -2.33 -12.47 0.37
CA SER A 45 -1.20 -12.98 1.15
C SER A 45 -1.41 -12.76 2.65
N ALA A 46 -0.55 -13.36 3.47
CA ALA A 46 -0.57 -13.12 4.91
C ALA A 46 -0.01 -11.72 5.21
N PRO A 47 -0.71 -10.87 5.98
CA PRO A 47 -0.16 -9.60 6.41
C PRO A 47 0.95 -9.80 7.44
N PHE A 48 1.74 -8.76 7.68
CA PHE A 48 2.68 -8.75 8.78
C PHE A 48 1.97 -8.91 10.13
N PRO A 49 2.59 -9.61 11.10
CA PRO A 49 2.04 -9.73 12.44
C PRO A 49 1.95 -8.35 13.09
N LYS A 50 0.92 -8.17 13.92
CA LYS A 50 0.75 -7.00 14.78
C LYS A 50 1.26 -7.32 16.20
N PRO A 51 1.63 -6.29 16.98
CA PRO A 51 1.80 -6.44 18.43
C PRO A 51 0.52 -6.99 19.08
N ASP A 52 0.66 -7.81 20.12
CA ASP A 52 -0.46 -8.53 20.76
C ASP A 52 -1.54 -7.58 21.33
N ASP A 53 -1.15 -6.38 21.75
CA ASP A 53 -2.04 -5.36 22.30
C ASP A 53 -2.54 -4.35 21.26
N HIS A 54 -2.22 -4.53 19.97
CA HIS A 54 -2.67 -3.68 18.87
C HIS A 54 -4.20 -3.69 18.75
N LYS A 55 -4.82 -2.50 18.73
CA LYS A 55 -6.29 -2.35 18.72
C LYS A 55 -6.91 -2.11 17.34
N GLY A 56 -6.10 -1.89 16.31
CA GLY A 56 -6.58 -1.71 14.94
C GLY A 56 -7.03 -3.03 14.31
N GLY A 57 -8.21 -3.02 13.69
CA GLY A 57 -8.76 -4.15 12.94
C GLY A 57 -8.06 -4.40 11.60
N GLU A 58 -8.65 -5.24 10.74
CA GLU A 58 -8.05 -5.71 9.48
C GLU A 58 -7.62 -4.59 8.53
N ALA A 59 -8.33 -3.46 8.51
CA ALA A 59 -7.96 -2.29 7.70
C ALA A 59 -6.55 -1.75 8.00
N THR A 60 -6.01 -2.06 9.18
CA THR A 60 -4.64 -1.69 9.62
C THR A 60 -3.62 -2.81 9.41
N ASP A 61 -4.01 -3.94 8.82
CA ASP A 61 -3.06 -4.96 8.39
C ASP A 61 -2.06 -4.34 7.41
N MET A 62 -0.78 -4.64 7.58
CA MET A 62 0.30 -4.12 6.74
C MET A 62 0.84 -5.22 5.84
N PHE A 63 1.15 -4.87 4.60
CA PHE A 63 1.61 -5.80 3.57
C PHE A 63 2.91 -5.32 2.96
N ASN A 64 3.80 -6.26 2.67
CA ASN A 64 4.92 -5.99 1.78
C ASN A 64 4.41 -5.84 0.35
N VAL A 65 4.76 -4.74 -0.29
CA VAL A 65 4.40 -4.45 -1.67
C VAL A 65 5.66 -4.50 -2.51
N ASP A 66 5.83 -5.62 -3.21
CA ASP A 66 6.83 -5.79 -4.26
C ASP A 66 6.11 -6.03 -5.57
N LEU A 67 6.31 -5.14 -6.54
CA LEU A 67 5.57 -5.12 -7.79
C LEU A 67 6.52 -5.01 -8.99
N PRO A 68 6.13 -5.56 -10.16
CA PRO A 68 6.83 -5.25 -11.40
C PRO A 68 6.83 -3.73 -11.69
N PRO A 69 7.93 -3.15 -12.23
CA PRO A 69 8.03 -1.70 -12.42
C PRO A 69 6.96 -1.10 -13.33
N ASP A 70 6.50 -1.85 -14.31
CA ASP A 70 5.41 -1.50 -15.21
C ASP A 70 4.05 -1.44 -14.48
N VAL A 71 3.75 -2.44 -13.64
CA VAL A 71 2.56 -2.44 -12.78
C VAL A 71 2.61 -1.26 -11.81
N LEU A 72 3.74 -1.07 -11.12
CA LEU A 72 3.90 0.01 -10.13
C LEU A 72 3.76 1.40 -10.77
N ARG A 73 4.37 1.62 -11.93
CA ARG A 73 4.22 2.86 -12.71
C ARG A 73 2.76 3.11 -13.10
N SER A 74 2.06 2.07 -13.58
CA SER A 74 0.63 2.19 -13.91
C SER A 74 -0.22 2.60 -12.71
N ILE A 75 0.07 2.06 -11.51
CA ILE A 75 -0.62 2.46 -10.27
C ILE A 75 -0.34 3.94 -9.97
N VAL A 76 0.92 4.35 -9.98
CA VAL A 76 1.33 5.73 -9.70
C VAL A 76 0.60 6.70 -10.64
N GLU A 77 0.58 6.42 -11.94
CA GLU A 77 -0.10 7.25 -12.94
C GLU A 77 -1.61 7.38 -12.65
N VAL A 78 -2.29 6.27 -12.36
CA VAL A 78 -3.74 6.28 -12.08
C VAL A 78 -4.05 7.04 -10.79
N VAL A 79 -3.28 6.84 -9.73
CA VAL A 79 -3.52 7.50 -8.44
C VAL A 79 -3.20 9.00 -8.52
N LEU A 80 -2.20 9.40 -9.30
CA LEU A 80 -1.91 10.80 -9.59
C LEU A 80 -3.04 11.47 -10.38
N ASP A 81 -3.49 10.87 -11.48
CA ASP A 81 -4.64 11.39 -12.26
C ASP A 81 -5.87 11.54 -11.36
N ALA A 82 -6.15 10.52 -10.54
CA ALA A 82 -7.25 10.56 -9.60
C ALA A 82 -7.12 11.70 -8.57
N ALA A 83 -5.90 11.95 -8.05
CA ALA A 83 -5.63 13.04 -7.13
C ALA A 83 -5.81 14.41 -7.80
N GLU A 84 -5.27 14.59 -9.01
CA GLU A 84 -5.36 15.84 -9.79
C GLU A 84 -6.80 16.17 -10.16
N ARG A 85 -7.61 15.16 -10.48
CA ARG A 85 -9.04 15.29 -10.79
C ARG A 85 -9.93 15.39 -9.55
N GLY A 86 -9.35 15.33 -8.35
CA GLY A 86 -10.11 15.39 -7.09
C GLY A 86 -11.08 14.23 -6.89
N LEU A 87 -10.77 13.05 -7.46
CA LEU A 87 -11.58 11.85 -7.27
C LEU A 87 -11.56 11.40 -5.82
N ARG A 88 -12.55 10.59 -5.46
CA ARG A 88 -12.68 9.99 -4.14
C ARG A 88 -12.79 8.48 -4.29
N THR A 89 -12.21 7.78 -3.33
CA THR A 89 -12.41 6.34 -3.14
C THR A 89 -13.57 6.16 -2.15
N PRO A 90 -14.17 4.96 -2.03
CA PRO A 90 -15.37 4.77 -1.21
C PRO A 90 -15.21 5.21 0.25
N ARG A 91 -14.01 5.13 0.81
CA ARG A 91 -13.69 5.45 2.21
C ARG A 91 -12.68 6.59 2.37
N SER A 92 -12.15 7.19 1.29
CA SER A 92 -11.16 8.26 1.39
C SER A 92 -11.33 9.37 0.34
N SER A 93 -11.30 10.62 0.81
CA SER A 93 -11.08 11.81 -0.02
C SER A 93 -9.61 12.22 -0.12
N LYS A 94 -8.70 11.54 0.59
CA LYS A 94 -7.28 11.92 0.71
C LYS A 94 -6.39 11.24 -0.33
N ILE A 95 -6.80 11.25 -1.60
CA ILE A 95 -6.06 10.56 -2.68
C ILE A 95 -4.66 11.13 -2.90
N ALA A 96 -4.45 12.42 -2.63
CA ALA A 96 -3.12 13.04 -2.67
C ALA A 96 -2.11 12.33 -1.74
N GLY A 97 -2.55 11.87 -0.56
CA GLY A 97 -1.69 11.10 0.34
C GLY A 97 -1.34 9.72 -0.22
N PHE A 98 -2.26 9.09 -0.94
CA PHE A 98 -1.98 7.81 -1.62
C PHE A 98 -0.99 8.01 -2.76
N ALA A 99 -1.12 9.10 -3.53
CA ALA A 99 -0.19 9.42 -4.60
C ALA A 99 1.25 9.59 -4.10
N THR A 100 1.44 10.27 -2.95
CA THR A 100 2.74 10.39 -2.31
C THR A 100 3.32 9.03 -1.93
N ALA A 101 2.56 8.20 -1.22
CA ALA A 101 3.04 6.89 -0.77
C ALA A 101 3.37 5.94 -1.94
N TRP A 102 2.59 5.96 -3.04
CA TRP A 102 2.90 5.17 -4.24
C TRP A 102 4.18 5.65 -4.95
N ARG A 103 4.47 6.96 -4.95
CA ARG A 103 5.73 7.50 -5.47
C ARG A 103 6.92 7.11 -4.61
N GLU A 104 6.80 7.22 -3.29
CA GLU A 104 7.86 6.81 -2.35
C GLU A 104 8.20 5.32 -2.52
N LEU A 105 7.19 4.47 -2.72
CA LEU A 105 7.38 3.06 -3.06
C LEU A 105 8.11 2.87 -4.39
N GLN A 106 7.72 3.60 -5.44
CA GLN A 106 8.38 3.55 -6.74
C GLN A 106 9.85 3.90 -6.64
N ASP A 107 10.18 4.99 -5.93
CA ASP A 107 11.55 5.44 -5.73
C ASP A 107 12.36 4.41 -4.92
N ALA A 108 11.78 3.83 -3.87
CA ALA A 108 12.43 2.82 -3.04
C ALA A 108 12.73 1.52 -3.79
N GLN A 109 11.78 1.03 -4.60
CA GLN A 109 12.00 -0.16 -5.43
C GLN A 109 12.99 0.09 -6.57
N ALA A 110 13.01 1.30 -7.13
CA ALA A 110 14.01 1.67 -8.13
C ALA A 110 15.42 1.69 -7.51
N ALA A 111 15.58 2.27 -6.32
CA ALA A 111 16.87 2.33 -5.61
C ALA A 111 17.38 0.94 -5.20
N SER A 112 16.50 -0.02 -4.90
CA SER A 112 16.87 -1.38 -4.47
C SER A 112 17.30 -2.30 -5.62
N ARG A 113 17.16 -1.87 -6.88
CA ARG A 113 17.48 -2.66 -8.09
C ARG A 113 18.78 -2.24 -8.79
N VAL A 114 19.44 -1.20 -8.28
CA VAL A 114 20.74 -0.68 -8.75
C VAL A 114 21.87 -1.36 -7.98
#